data_AF-A0A0S8EMF1-F1
#
_entry.id   AF-A0A0S8EMF1-F1
#
_cell.length_a   1.000
_cell.length_b   1.000
_cell.length_c   1.000
_cell.angle_alpha   90.00
_cell.angle_beta   90.00
_cell.angle_gamma   90.00
#
_symmetry.space_group_name_H-M   'P 1'
#
loop_
_entity.id
_entity.type
_entity.pdbx_description
1 polymer ?
#
loop_
_entity_poly.entity_id
_entity_poly.type
_entity_poly.pdbx_seq_one_letter_code
_entity_poly.pdbx_strand_id
1 'polypeptide(L)'
;MASTARSGMRPTCDRMLPAVLLGLAGGVWLCGTAAGQTPEGVAKGILEATGVKGGLIVHLGCGDGKVTAALHASNAYLVHGIDTDADDVAQ
;
A
#
# COMPACT_ATOMS: atom_id res chain seq x y z
N MET A 1 42.29 -0.03 -21.25
CA MET A 1 41.05 0.74 -21.05
C MET A 1 40.22 -0.05 -20.03
N ALA A 2 40.36 0.17 -18.71
CA ALA A 2 39.87 1.34 -17.95
C ALA A 2 38.34 1.48 -18.12
N SER A 3 37.55 1.04 -17.13
CA SER A 3 37.02 1.86 -16.00
C SER A 3 35.82 2.70 -16.45
N THR A 4 34.66 2.79 -15.79
CA THR A 4 34.23 2.59 -14.36
C THR A 4 32.70 2.23 -14.40
N ALA A 5 31.92 1.85 -13.37
CA ALA A 5 32.04 1.78 -11.90
C ALA A 5 31.15 0.62 -11.31
N ARG A 6 31.26 0.22 -10.03
CA ARG A 6 30.50 0.65 -8.81
C ARG A 6 28.98 0.83 -8.99
N SER A 7 28.09 0.38 -8.10
CA SER A 7 28.18 -0.25 -6.77
C SER A 7 26.88 -1.09 -6.60
N GLY A 8 26.81 -2.29 -6.02
CA GLY A 8 27.43 -2.75 -4.77
C GLY A 8 26.32 -2.96 -3.73
N MET A 9 25.52 -4.03 -3.88
CA MET A 9 24.43 -4.39 -2.97
C MET A 9 24.28 -5.91 -2.85
N ARG A 10 25.26 -6.56 -2.20
CA ARG A 10 25.08 -7.79 -1.41
C ARG A 10 26.10 -7.72 -0.27
N PRO A 11 25.64 -7.73 0.98
CA PRO A 11 26.03 -8.88 1.79
C PRO A 11 24.84 -9.53 2.47
N THR A 12 24.97 -10.85 2.55
CA THR A 12 24.27 -11.77 3.43
C THR A 12 24.05 -11.24 4.85
N CYS A 13 22.78 -11.04 5.25
CA CYS A 13 22.35 -11.24 6.64
C CYS A 13 21.93 -12.71 6.83
N ASP A 14 22.77 -13.64 6.37
CA ASP A 14 22.82 -15.00 6.89
C ASP A 14 23.74 -14.99 8.11
N ARG A 15 23.41 -15.78 9.13
CA ARG A 15 24.12 -15.89 10.42
C ARG A 15 24.31 -14.60 11.23
N MET A 16 23.27 -14.28 12.00
CA MET A 16 23.49 -14.07 13.44
C MET A 16 22.46 -14.87 14.25
N LEU A 17 22.89 -16.06 14.70
CA LEU A 17 22.35 -16.65 15.92
C LEU A 17 22.64 -15.67 17.07
N PRO A 18 21.67 -15.44 17.96
CA PRO A 18 21.78 -16.17 19.21
C PRO A 18 20.53 -17.01 19.48
N ALA A 19 20.74 -18.33 19.52
CA ALA A 19 19.86 -19.22 20.24
C ALA A 19 20.12 -19.08 21.76
N VAL A 20 19.22 -19.68 22.55
CA VAL A 20 19.36 -19.95 24.00
C VAL A 20 18.99 -18.80 24.96
N LEU A 21 17.69 -18.57 25.07
CA LEU A 21 16.92 -18.92 26.29
C LEU A 21 17.56 -18.57 27.66
N LEU A 22 17.32 -17.35 28.17
CA LEU A 22 16.91 -17.16 29.56
C LEU A 22 16.18 -15.82 29.77
N GLY A 23 14.84 -15.86 29.86
CA GLY A 23 14.02 -14.65 30.03
C GLY A 23 12.51 -14.94 29.98
N LEU A 24 11.91 -15.20 31.14
CA LEU A 24 10.51 -15.63 31.29
C LEU A 24 9.48 -14.49 31.21
N ALA A 25 9.64 -13.53 30.29
CA ALA A 25 8.69 -12.43 30.13
C ALA A 25 8.69 -11.84 28.70
N GLY A 26 7.49 -11.69 28.10
CA GLY A 26 7.27 -10.75 27.00
C GLY A 26 7.49 -11.25 25.57
N GLY A 27 7.52 -12.55 25.31
CA GLY A 27 7.70 -13.14 23.97
C GLY A 27 6.47 -13.07 23.05
N VAL A 28 5.74 -11.96 22.99
CA VAL A 28 4.66 -11.78 22.01
C VAL A 28 5.27 -11.52 20.64
N TRP A 29 5.56 -12.60 19.91
CA TRP A 29 5.77 -12.54 18.47
C TRP A 29 4.45 -12.13 17.80
N LEU A 30 4.23 -10.82 17.75
CA LEU A 30 3.19 -10.23 16.93
C LEU A 30 3.59 -10.42 15.46
N CYS A 31 3.32 -11.62 14.93
CA CYS A 31 3.22 -11.84 13.50
C CYS A 31 2.21 -10.80 13.00
N GLY A 32 2.71 -9.78 12.31
CA GLY A 32 1.91 -8.61 11.95
C GLY A 32 0.62 -9.05 11.30
N THR A 33 -0.51 -8.70 11.90
CA THR A 33 -1.81 -8.98 11.29
C THR A 33 -1.85 -8.24 9.97
N ALA A 34 -1.95 -9.00 8.87
CA ALA A 34 -2.40 -8.47 7.59
C ALA A 34 -3.88 -8.10 7.74
N ALA A 35 -4.15 -7.03 8.47
CA ALA A 35 -5.46 -6.41 8.53
C ALA A 35 -5.83 -6.05 7.10
N GLY A 36 -6.87 -6.69 6.57
CA GLY A 36 -7.34 -6.44 5.21
C GLY A 36 -7.52 -4.94 5.03
N GLN A 37 -6.82 -4.34 4.07
CA GLN A 37 -6.86 -2.90 3.90
C GLN A 37 -8.28 -2.49 3.54
N THR A 38 -8.91 -1.71 4.40
CA THR A 38 -10.26 -1.23 4.13
C THR A 38 -10.19 -0.24 2.96
N PRO A 39 -11.27 -0.08 2.17
CA PRO A 39 -11.27 0.84 1.03
C PRO A 39 -10.86 2.27 1.42
N GLU A 40 -11.23 2.70 2.62
CA GLU A 40 -10.87 4.00 3.22
C GLU A 40 -9.39 4.06 3.60
N GLY A 41 -8.82 2.96 4.11
CA GLY A 41 -7.38 2.85 4.38
C GLY A 41 -6.54 2.95 3.10
N VAL A 42 -6.98 2.28 2.02
CA VAL A 42 -6.34 2.35 0.69
C VAL A 42 -6.45 3.78 0.13
N ALA A 43 -7.65 4.34 0.07
CA ALA A 43 -7.90 5.68 -0.45
C ALA A 43 -7.11 6.76 0.32
N LYS A 44 -7.11 6.68 1.66
CA LYS A 44 -6.30 7.56 2.51
C LYS A 44 -4.81 7.45 2.19
N GLY A 45 -4.28 6.23 2.07
CA GLY A 45 -2.87 6.00 1.72
C GLY A 45 -2.50 6.61 0.36
N ILE A 46 -3.38 6.53 -0.64
CA ILE A 46 -3.20 7.16 -1.96
C ILE A 46 -3.18 8.70 -1.83
N LEU A 47 -4.14 9.30 -1.11
CA LEU A 47 -4.21 10.76 -0.93
C LEU A 47 -3.04 11.31 -0.10
N GLU A 48 -2.55 10.55 0.88
CA GLU A 48 -1.36 10.91 1.66
C GLU A 48 -0.07 10.80 0.83
N ALA A 49 0.11 9.70 0.09
CA ALA A 49 1.31 9.47 -0.72
C ALA A 49 1.42 10.42 -1.94
N THR A 50 0.28 10.78 -2.55
CA THR A 50 0.25 11.73 -3.69
C THR A 50 0.27 13.19 -3.24
N GLY A 51 -0.11 13.49 -2.00
CA GLY A 51 -0.17 14.85 -1.46
C GLY A 51 -1.29 15.72 -2.04
N VAL A 52 -2.11 15.20 -2.96
CA VAL A 52 -3.21 15.92 -3.62
C VAL A 52 -4.24 16.38 -2.58
N LYS A 53 -4.83 17.57 -2.79
CA LYS A 53 -5.79 18.22 -1.86
C LYS A 53 -7.16 18.52 -2.49
N GLY A 54 -7.36 18.10 -3.73
CA GLY A 54 -8.58 18.29 -4.51
C GLY A 54 -8.31 18.10 -6.01
N GLY A 55 -9.36 18.21 -6.82
CA GLY A 55 -9.31 18.04 -8.28
C GLY A 55 -9.93 16.72 -8.76
N LEU A 56 -9.61 16.34 -9.99
CA LEU A 56 -10.11 15.11 -10.62
C LEU A 56 -9.24 13.91 -10.24
N ILE A 57 -9.87 12.84 -9.77
CA ILE A 57 -9.27 11.52 -9.61
C ILE A 57 -9.99 10.55 -10.55
N VAL A 58 -9.23 9.83 -11.38
CA VAL A 58 -9.75 8.74 -12.22
C VAL A 58 -9.21 7.42 -11.68
N HIS A 59 -10.10 6.57 -11.15
CA HIS A 59 -9.74 5.21 -10.75
C HIS A 59 -9.96 4.28 -11.94
N LEU A 60 -8.86 3.81 -12.53
CA LEU A 60 -8.87 2.77 -13.57
C LEU A 60 -8.92 1.39 -12.90
N GLY A 61 -9.70 0.44 -13.42
CA GLY A 61 -9.92 -0.85 -12.76
C GLY A 61 -10.67 -0.65 -11.45
N CYS A 62 -11.84 -0.02 -11.54
CA CYS A 62 -12.68 0.40 -10.42
C CYS A 62 -13.22 -0.79 -9.60
N GLY A 63 -13.47 -1.94 -10.24
CA GLY A 63 -14.12 -3.09 -9.62
C GLY A 63 -15.41 -2.72 -8.89
N ASP A 64 -15.58 -3.23 -7.67
CA ASP A 64 -16.74 -2.97 -6.80
C ASP A 64 -16.93 -1.51 -6.35
N GLY A 65 -16.06 -0.59 -6.78
CA GLY A 65 -16.18 0.85 -6.59
C GLY A 65 -15.97 1.35 -5.16
N LYS A 66 -15.69 0.49 -4.17
CA LYS A 66 -15.55 0.94 -2.78
C LYS A 66 -14.35 1.86 -2.58
N VAL A 67 -13.21 1.56 -3.24
CA VAL A 67 -12.03 2.44 -3.20
C VAL A 67 -12.32 3.76 -3.94
N THR A 68 -13.01 3.70 -5.07
CA THR A 68 -13.47 4.88 -5.84
C THR A 68 -14.36 5.79 -5.00
N ALA A 69 -15.32 5.23 -4.26
CA ALA A 69 -16.16 5.98 -3.32
C ALA A 69 -15.33 6.59 -2.17
N ALA A 70 -14.41 5.82 -1.60
CA ALA A 70 -13.55 6.28 -0.50
C ALA A 70 -12.53 7.36 -0.91
N LEU A 71 -12.14 7.44 -2.19
CA LEU A 71 -11.31 8.52 -2.73
C LEU A 71 -12.04 9.88 -2.73
N HIS A 72 -13.37 9.91 -2.67
CA HIS A 72 -14.15 11.13 -2.45
C HIS A 72 -14.15 11.51 -0.95
N ALA A 73 -12.97 11.79 -0.42
CA ALA A 73 -12.77 12.13 0.99
C ALA A 73 -13.35 13.52 1.39
N SER A 74 -13.65 14.37 0.40
CA SER A 74 -14.36 15.65 0.58
C SER A 74 -14.84 16.21 -0.76
N ASN A 75 -15.70 17.22 -0.73
CA ASN A 75 -16.17 17.95 -1.92
C ASN A 75 -15.06 18.69 -2.70
N ALA A 76 -13.80 18.65 -2.25
CA ALA A 76 -12.67 19.15 -3.03
C ALA A 76 -12.29 18.21 -4.18
N TYR A 77 -12.76 16.95 -4.16
CA TYR A 77 -12.44 15.92 -5.15
C TYR A 77 -13.66 15.63 -6.03
N LEU A 78 -13.42 15.46 -7.33
CA LEU A 78 -14.35 14.80 -8.24
C LEU A 78 -13.72 13.47 -8.62
N VAL A 79 -14.41 12.36 -8.35
CA VAL A 79 -13.89 11.01 -8.58
C VAL A 79 -14.71 10.31 -9.66
N HIS A 80 -14.03 9.66 -10.59
CA HIS A 80 -14.64 8.87 -11.64
C HIS A 80 -14.00 7.48 -11.70
N GLY A 81 -14.82 6.43 -11.57
CA GLY A 81 -14.40 5.05 -11.78
C GLY A 81 -14.53 4.69 -13.25
N ILE A 82 -13.53 4.01 -13.80
CA ILE A 82 -13.58 3.40 -15.13
C ILE A 82 -13.17 1.92 -14.97
N ASP A 83 -14.06 1.02 -15.39
CA ASP A 83 -13.73 -0.39 -15.58
C ASP A 83 -14.00 -0.83 -17.03
N THR A 84 -13.45 -1.99 -17.39
CA THR A 84 -13.73 -2.70 -18.63
C THR A 84 -14.82 -3.76 -18.48
N ASP A 85 -15.08 -4.23 -17.25
CA ASP A 85 -16.26 -5.07 -17.00
C ASP A 85 -17.53 -4.22 -16.99
N ALA A 86 -18.57 -4.69 -17.68
CA ALA A 86 -19.86 -4.01 -17.76
C ALA A 86 -20.65 -4.12 -16.45
N ASP A 87 -20.46 -5.19 -15.68
CA ASP A 87 -21.14 -5.40 -14.41
C ASP A 87 -20.62 -4.45 -13.32
N ASP A 88 -19.32 -4.13 -13.34
CA ASP A 88 -18.67 -3.19 -12.40
C ASP A 88 -18.98 -1.70 -12.69
N VAL A 89 -19.48 -1.37 -13.90
CA VAL A 89 -19.87 0.01 -14.29
C VAL A 89 -21.36 0.18 -14.57
N ALA A 90 -22.18 -0.82 -14.29
CA ALA A 90 -23.63 -0.73 -14.42
C ALA A 90 -24.20 0.40 -13.52
N GLN A 91 -25.23 1.10 -14.00
CA GLN A 91 -25.89 2.23 -13.34
C GLN A 91 -27.41 2.03 -13.34
#